data_AF-A0A937RB14-F1
#
_entry.id   AF-A0A937RB14-F1
#
_cell.length_a   1.000
_cell.length_b   1.000
_cell.length_c   1.000
_cell.angle_alpha   90.00
_cell.angle_beta   90.00
_cell.angle_gamma   90.00
#
_symmetry.space_group_name_H-M   'P 1'
#
loop_
_entity.id
_entity.type
_entity.pdbx_description
1 polymer ?
#
loop_
_entity_poly.entity_id
_entity_poly.type
_entity_poly.pdbx_seq_one_letter_code
_entity_poly.pdbx_strand_id
1 'polypeptide(L)' 'MAVTKVSLTLDSDLLREARERVGPRELSAYVNAALRQRLQHDRLAEFLAAADEEAGPLPEGDIEEARRWFRP' A
#
# COMPACT_ATOMS: atom_id res chain seq x y z
N MET A 1 11.45 0.76 -18.54
CA MET A 1 10.71 1.92 -17.99
C MET A 1 11.64 3.12 -18.01
N ALA A 2 11.15 4.28 -18.44
CA ALA A 2 11.90 5.53 -18.29
C ALA A 2 11.88 5.98 -16.82
N VAL A 3 12.98 6.55 -16.34
CA VAL A 3 13.09 7.11 -14.99
C VAL A 3 13.40 8.59 -15.12
N THR A 4 12.68 9.41 -14.36
CA THR A 4 12.88 10.86 -14.31
C THR A 4 13.44 11.23 -12.94
N LYS A 5 14.53 12.00 -12.92
CA LYS A 5 15.07 12.53 -11.67
C LYS A 5 14.16 13.67 -11.18
N VAL A 6 13.71 13.55 -9.93
CA VAL A 6 12.94 14.57 -9.22
C VAL A 6 13.63 14.90 -7.90
N SER A 7 13.46 16.13 -7.42
CA SER A 7 13.92 16.54 -6.09
C SER A 7 12.76 16.44 -5.11
N LEU A 8 12.98 15.81 -3.96
CA LEU A 8 11.98 15.67 -2.91
C LEU A 8 12.65 15.74 -1.54
N THR A 9 11.90 16.21 -0.55
CA THR A 9 12.35 16.26 0.85
C THR A 9 11.94 14.96 1.53
N LEU A 10 12.88 14.33 2.23
CA LEU A 10 12.64 13.15 3.07
C LEU A 10 13.04 13.47 4.49
N ASP A 11 12.33 12.84 5.44
CA ASP A 11 12.77 12.78 6.82
C ASP A 11 14.18 12.17 6.90
N SER A 12 15.06 12.79 7.69
CA SER A 12 16.46 12.39 7.79
C SER A 12 16.66 11.03 8.44
N ASP A 13 15.83 10.68 9.41
CA ASP A 13 15.91 9.39 10.09
C ASP A 13 15.41 8.28 9.16
N LEU A 14 14.30 8.50 8.45
CA LEU A 14 13.83 7.56 7.43
C LEU A 14 14.85 7.36 6.30
N LEU A 15 15.49 8.44 5.85
CA LEU A 15 16.53 8.36 4.82
C LEU A 15 17.73 7.53 5.31
N ARG A 16 18.16 7.73 6.55
CA ARG A 16 19.26 6.98 7.16
C ARG A 16 18.90 5.50 7.28
N GLU A 17 17.74 5.18 7.84
CA GLU A 17 17.26 3.80 8.00
C GLU A 17 17.16 3.07 6.66
N ALA A 18 16.57 3.72 5.64
CA ALA A 18 16.46 3.14 4.31
C ALA A 18 17.84 2.84 3.71
N ARG A 19 18.80 3.78 3.85
CA ARG A 19 20.17 3.59 3.35
C ARG A 19 20.92 2.48 4.09
N GLU A 20 20.74 2.35 5.40
CA GLU A 20 21.30 1.25 6.20
C GLU A 20 20.73 -0.09 5.74
N ARG A 21 19.44 -0.14 5.38
CA ARG A 21 18.76 -1.37 4.97
C ARG A 21 19.12 -1.86 3.57
N VAL A 22 19.20 -0.98 2.57
CA VAL A 22 19.40 -1.37 1.15
C VAL A 22 20.77 -0.98 0.58
N GLY A 23 21.54 -0.16 1.30
CA GLY A 23 22.77 0.43 0.82
C GLY A 23 22.56 1.68 -0.05
N PRO A 24 23.60 2.50 -0.26
CA PRO A 24 23.47 3.83 -0.84
C PRO A 24 23.06 3.84 -2.32
N ARG A 25 23.34 2.77 -3.07
CA ARG A 25 23.04 2.67 -4.52
C ARG A 25 21.61 2.19 -4.81
N GLU A 26 20.98 1.51 -3.85
CA GLU A 26 19.67 0.87 -4.04
C GLU A 26 18.50 1.72 -3.52
N LEU A 27 18.77 2.89 -2.91
CA LEU A 27 17.72 3.74 -2.34
C LEU A 27 16.65 4.13 -3.38
N SER A 28 17.04 4.45 -4.61
CA SER A 28 16.06 4.82 -5.64
C SER A 28 15.16 3.65 -6.02
N ALA A 29 15.71 2.43 -6.13
CA ALA A 29 14.93 1.23 -6.40
C ALA A 29 13.96 0.93 -5.25
N TYR A 30 14.44 1.07 -4.02
CA TYR A 30 13.64 0.88 -2.81
C TYR A 30 12.46 1.86 -2.73
N VAL A 31 12.70 3.16 -2.93
CA VAL A 31 11.65 4.18 -2.92
C VAL A 31 10.64 3.95 -4.06
N ASN A 32 11.09 3.57 -5.25
CA ASN A 32 10.19 3.22 -6.35
C ASN A 32 9.31 2.00 -6.04
N ALA A 33 9.86 0.98 -5.38
CA ALA A 33 9.11 -0.19 -4.97
C ALA A 33 8.05 0.17 -3.92
N ALA A 34 8.45 0.91 -2.88
CA ALA A 34 7.55 1.39 -1.83
C ALA A 34 6.44 2.28 -2.39
N LEU A 35 6.76 3.22 -3.28
CA LEU A 35 5.78 4.09 -3.92
C LEU A 35 4.78 3.29 -4.77
N ARG A 36 5.25 2.30 -5.54
CA ARG A 36 4.37 1.44 -6.33
C ARG A 36 3.41 0.65 -5.44
N GLN A 37 3.91 0.05 -4.37
CA GLN A 37 3.10 -0.68 -3.41
C GLN A 37 2.06 0.23 -2.75
N ARG A 38 2.45 1.45 -2.37
CA ARG A 38 1.54 2.41 -1.77
C ARG A 38 0.42 2.82 -2.72
N LEU A 39 0.76 3.19 -3.95
CA LEU A 39 -0.24 3.55 -4.96
C LEU A 39 -1.17 2.40 -5.31
N GLN A 40 -0.68 1.15 -5.28
CA GLN A 40 -1.55 -0.01 -5.46
C GLN A 40 -2.53 -0.16 -4.30
N HIS A 41 -2.06 -0.01 -3.06
CA HIS A 41 -2.91 -0.10 -1.87
C HIS A 41 -3.94 1.03 -1.83
N ASP A 42 -3.56 2.25 -2.19
CA ASP A 42 -4.47 3.40 -2.23
C ASP A 42 -5.60 3.15 -3.25
N ARG A 43 -5.29 2.66 -4.46
CA ARG A 43 -6.32 2.29 -5.46
C ARG A 43 -7.24 1.17 -4.99
N LEU A 44 -6.72 0.19 -4.27
CA LEU A 44 -7.52 -0.89 -3.68
C LEU A 44 -8.47 -0.33 -2.63
N ALA A 45 -8.00 0.57 -1.76
CA ALA A 45 -8.82 1.21 -0.76
C ALA A 45 -9.93 2.08 -1.39
N GLU A 46 -9.60 2.85 -2.43
CA GLU A 46 -10.57 3.63 -3.21
C GLU A 46 -11.64 2.73 -3.83
N PHE A 47 -11.23 1.61 -4.44
CA PHE A 47 -12.16 0.64 -5.02
C PHE A 47 -13.10 0.03 -3.98
N LEU A 48 -12.57 -0.39 -2.83
CA LEU A 48 -13.37 -0.97 -1.75
C LEU A 48 -14.36 0.04 -1.19
N ALA A 49 -13.94 1.29 -0.97
CA ALA A 49 -14.83 2.36 -0.52
C ALA A 49 -15.98 2.60 -1.51
N ALA A 50 -15.70 2.64 -2.81
CA ALA A 50 -16.74 2.78 -3.83
C ALA A 50 -17.70 1.58 -3.86
N ALA A 51 -17.18 0.36 -3.68
CA ALA A 51 -18.01 -0.84 -3.63
C ALA A 51 -18.92 -0.86 -2.39
N ASP A 52 -18.40 -0.43 -1.23
CA ASP A 52 -19.18 -0.33 0.01
C ASP A 52 -20.29 0.73 -0.10
N GLU A 53 -20.02 1.87 -0.78
CA GLU A 53 -21.03 2.90 -1.06
C GLU A 53 -22.15 2.38 -1.97
N GLU A 54 -21.84 1.54 -2.97
CA GLU A 54 -22.82 0.97 -3.90
C GLU A 54 -23.63 -0.17 -3.27
N ALA A 55 -22.97 -1.10 -2.57
CA ALA A 55 -23.60 -2.29 -2.02
C ALA A 55 -24.37 -2.02 -0.71
N GLY A 56 -23.94 -1.01 0.05
CA GLY A 56 -24.47 -0.76 1.40
C GLY A 56 -23.95 -1.76 2.44
N PRO A 57 -24.45 -1.69 3.69
CA PRO A 57 -23.92 -2.51 4.78
C PRO A 57 -24.15 -4.00 4.54
N LEU A 58 -23.10 -4.80 4.74
CA LEU A 58 -23.19 -6.25 4.70
C LEU A 58 -24.11 -6.77 5.82
N PRO A 59 -25.07 -7.66 5.52
CA PRO A 59 -25.89 -8.30 6.53
C PRO A 59 -25.04 -9.12 7.52
N GLU A 60 -25.33 -8.98 8.82
CA GLU A 60 -24.60 -9.68 9.88
C GLU A 60 -24.62 -11.21 9.70
N GLY A 61 -25.70 -11.75 9.14
CA GLY A 61 -25.83 -13.18 8.83
C GLY A 61 -24.79 -13.68 7.83
N ASP A 62 -24.47 -12.87 6.82
CA ASP A 62 -23.50 -13.20 5.78
C ASP A 62 -22.07 -13.14 6.34
N ILE A 63 -21.79 -12.18 7.23
CA ILE A 63 -20.51 -12.07 7.93
C ILE A 63 -20.28 -13.28 8.82
N GLU A 64 -21.29 -13.69 9.59
CA GLU A 64 -21.20 -14.86 10.46
C GLU A 64 -21.05 -16.16 9.68
N GLU A 65 -21.67 -16.29 8.50
CA GLU A 65 -21.44 -17.41 7.60
C GLU A 65 -20.01 -17.43 7.05
N ALA A 66 -19.51 -16.31 6.54
CA ALA A 66 -18.15 -16.19 6.04
C ALA A 66 -17.11 -16.54 7.11
N ARG A 67 -17.31 -16.09 8.36
CA ARG A 67 -16.45 -16.44 9.50
C ARG A 67 -16.43 -17.94 9.80
N ARG A 68 -17.54 -18.65 9.60
CA ARG A 68 -17.59 -20.12 9.75
C ARG A 68 -16.81 -20.83 8.65
N TRP A 69 -16.83 -20.32 7.42
CA TRP A 69 -16.12 -20.90 6.27
C TRP A 69 -14.62 -20.61 6.29
N PHE A 70 -14.21 -19.41 6.70
CA PHE A 70 -12.82 -18.96 6.71
C PHE A 70 -12.07 -19.25 8.02
N ARG A 71 -12.66 -20.03 8.93
CA ARG A 71 -11.95 -20.44 10.15
C ARG A 71 -10.81 -21.41 9.78
N PRO A 72 -9.54 -21.10 10.10
CA PRO A 72 -8.41 -22.00 9.85
C PRO A 72 -8.48 -23.28 10.70
#